data_AF-A0A1M7EQ78-F1
#
_entry.id   AF-A0A1M7EQ78-F1
#
_cell.length_a   1.000
_cell.length_b   1.000
_cell.length_c   1.000
_cell.angle_alpha   90.00
_cell.angle_beta   90.00
_cell.angle_gamma   90.00
#
_symmetry.space_group_name_H-M   'P 1'
#
loop_
_entity.id
_entity.type
_entity.pdbx_description
1 polymer ?
#
loop_
_entity_poly.entity_id
_entity_poly.type
_entity_poly.pdbx_seq_one_letter_code
_entity_poly.pdbx_strand_id
1 'polypeptide(L)'
;MQAVKMYTSMVCPYCHRAKQLLKSRGVDQIDEVRVDLQPGLRDEMIERTGRRTVPQIFIGSTHVGGCDDLIALDQRGGLTPLLSAAA
;
A
#
# COMPACT_ATOMS: atom_id res chain seq x y z
N MET A 1 -8.03 8.76 -10.74
CA MET A 1 -6.98 8.39 -9.76
C MET A 1 -7.20 6.93 -9.40
N GLN A 2 -6.16 6.10 -9.43
CA GLN A 2 -6.32 4.67 -9.14
C GLN A 2 -6.68 4.43 -7.66
N ALA A 3 -7.44 3.38 -7.40
CA ALA A 3 -7.76 2.96 -6.04
C ALA A 3 -6.47 2.47 -5.34
N VAL A 4 -6.21 2.95 -4.13
CA VAL A 4 -5.07 2.51 -3.33
C VAL A 4 -5.57 1.57 -2.24
N LYS A 5 -5.03 0.36 -2.20
CA LYS A 5 -5.29 -0.62 -1.15
C LYS A 5 -4.02 -0.90 -0.37
N MET A 6 -4.11 -0.93 0.94
CA MET A 6 -2.97 -1.18 1.80
C MET A 6 -3.34 -2.18 2.90
N TYR A 7 -2.62 -3.28 2.96
CA TYR A 7 -2.67 -4.19 4.10
C TYR A 7 -1.89 -3.57 5.25
N THR A 8 -2.55 -3.38 6.39
CA THR A 8 -2.01 -2.74 7.59
C THR A 8 -2.21 -3.60 8.82
N SER A 9 -1.56 -3.22 9.92
CA SER A 9 -1.85 -3.77 11.25
C SER A 9 -2.13 -2.65 12.27
N MET A 10 -2.69 -3.02 13.43
CA MET A 10 -3.07 -2.08 14.50
C MET A 10 -1.99 -1.06 14.85
N VAL A 11 -0.76 -1.52 14.99
CA VAL A 11 0.37 -0.69 15.41
C VAL A 11 1.51 -0.96 14.44
N CYS A 12 1.55 -0.19 13.36
CA CYS A 12 2.65 -0.26 12.40
C CYS A 12 3.12 1.14 11.99
N PRO A 13 4.29 1.59 12.46
CA PRO A 13 4.82 2.91 12.12
C PRO A 13 5.06 3.07 10.61
N TYR A 14 5.43 1.99 9.93
CA TYR A 14 5.61 1.99 8.47
C TYR A 14 4.30 2.18 7.70
N CYS A 15 3.18 1.65 8.19
CA CYS A 15 1.87 1.91 7.58
C CYS A 15 1.52 3.39 7.67
N HIS A 16 1.75 4.04 8.82
CA HIS A 16 1.52 5.49 8.96
C HIS A 16 2.38 6.31 8.01
N ARG A 17 3.67 5.95 7.86
CA ARG A 17 4.58 6.64 6.93
C ARG A 17 4.14 6.50 5.47
N ALA A 18 3.73 5.30 5.07
CA ALA A 18 3.18 5.06 3.73
C ALA A 18 1.92 5.89 3.45
N LYS A 19 0.99 5.98 4.40
CA LYS A 19 -0.21 6.83 4.29
C LYS A 19 0.13 8.30 4.13
N GLN A 20 1.06 8.80 4.94
CA GLN A 20 1.48 10.19 4.86
C GLN A 20 2.07 10.51 3.49
N LEU A 21 2.92 9.62 2.96
CA LEU A 21 3.48 9.79 1.63
C LEU A 21 2.39 9.82 0.55
N LEU A 22 1.47 8.85 0.56
CA LEU A 22 0.35 8.80 -0.38
C LEU A 22 -0.53 10.05 -0.28
N LYS A 23 -0.83 10.52 0.93
CA LYS A 23 -1.58 11.75 1.17
C LYS A 23 -0.86 12.98 0.63
N SER A 24 0.47 13.08 0.82
CA SER A 24 1.29 14.15 0.22
C SER A 24 1.30 14.13 -1.31
N ARG A 25 0.95 13.00 -1.94
CA ARG A 25 0.80 12.88 -3.40
C ARG A 25 -0.64 13.06 -3.89
N GLY A 26 -1.56 13.43 -3.01
CA GLY A 26 -2.97 13.70 -3.36
C GLY A 26 -3.89 12.48 -3.28
N VAL A 27 -3.47 11.40 -2.62
CA VAL A 27 -4.34 10.24 -2.35
C VAL A 27 -5.13 10.50 -1.07
N ASP A 28 -6.41 10.86 -1.22
CA ASP A 28 -7.30 11.10 -0.07
C ASP A 28 -7.98 9.83 0.47
N GLN A 29 -8.12 8.80 -0.37
CA GLN A 29 -8.77 7.54 -0.01
C GLN A 29 -7.82 6.36 -0.15
N ILE A 30 -7.62 5.65 0.97
CA ILE A 30 -6.82 4.42 1.05
C ILE A 30 -7.71 3.34 1.65
N ASP A 31 -7.90 2.24 0.94
CA ASP A 31 -8.59 1.05 1.43
C ASP A 31 -7.65 0.27 2.34
N GLU A 32 -7.90 0.32 3.64
CA GLU A 32 -7.05 -0.30 4.66
C GLU A 32 -7.56 -1.67 5.07
N VAL A 33 -6.78 -2.70 4.76
CA VAL A 33 -7.09 -4.08 5.13
C VAL A 33 -6.29 -4.45 6.38
N ARG A 34 -6.97 -4.48 7.53
CA ARG A 34 -6.36 -4.80 8.83
C ARG A 34 -6.19 -6.30 9.00
N VAL A 35 -4.99 -6.80 8.72
CA VAL A 35 -4.68 -8.24 8.77
C VAL A 35 -4.69 -8.82 10.19
N ASP A 36 -4.66 -7.97 11.22
CA ASP A 36 -4.73 -8.36 12.62
C ASP A 36 -6.16 -8.52 13.16
N LEU A 37 -7.17 -7.97 12.48
CA LEU A 37 -8.55 -8.01 12.97
C LEU A 37 -9.29 -9.28 12.57
N GLN A 38 -8.92 -9.90 11.46
CA GLN A 38 -9.55 -11.14 10.99
C GLN A 38 -8.50 -12.22 10.73
N PRO A 39 -8.64 -13.41 11.35
CA PRO A 39 -7.85 -14.56 10.96
C PRO A 39 -8.14 -14.92 9.50
N GLY A 40 -7.09 -15.16 8.70
CA GLY A 40 -7.18 -15.45 7.25
C GLY A 40 -6.83 -14.28 6.33
N LEU A 41 -7.02 -13.01 6.73
CA LEU A 41 -6.60 -11.86 5.91
C LEU A 41 -5.09 -11.80 5.72
N ARG A 42 -4.33 -12.25 6.71
CA ARG A 42 -2.88 -12.37 6.60
C ARG A 42 -2.47 -13.43 5.58
N ASP A 43 -3.19 -14.55 5.53
CA ASP A 43 -2.91 -15.61 4.56
C ASP A 43 -3.27 -15.16 3.14
N GLU A 44 -4.40 -14.46 2.96
CA GLU A 44 -4.75 -13.82 1.69
C GLU A 44 -3.67 -12.81 1.24
N MET A 45 -3.19 -11.96 2.16
CA MET A 45 -2.11 -11.02 1.88
C MET A 45 -0.85 -11.77 1.43
N ILE A 46 -0.49 -12.86 2.10
CA ILE A 46 0.68 -13.68 1.76
C ILE A 46 0.51 -14.32 0.38
N GLU A 47 -0.67 -14.87 0.08
CA GLU A 47 -0.96 -15.48 -1.21
C GLU A 47 -0.90 -14.46 -2.36
N ARG A 48 -1.41 -13.24 -2.12
CA ARG A 48 -1.40 -12.15 -3.11
C ARG A 48 -0.04 -11.50 -3.33
N THR A 49 0.76 -11.37 -2.27
CA THR A 49 2.00 -10.56 -2.30
C THR A 49 3.27 -11.39 -2.24
N GLY A 50 3.18 -12.66 -1.85
CA GLY A 50 4.32 -13.50 -1.48
C GLY A 50 5.04 -13.03 -0.21
N ARG A 51 4.57 -11.97 0.46
CA ARG A 51 5.22 -11.34 1.61
C ARG A 51 4.37 -11.50 2.87
N ARG A 52 5.04 -11.73 4.00
CA ARG A 52 4.40 -11.91 5.32
C ARG A 52 4.39 -10.64 6.18
N THR A 53 4.99 -9.56 5.68
CA THR A 53 5.22 -8.30 6.41
C THR A 53 4.23 -7.23 5.95
N VAL A 54 3.80 -6.38 6.87
CA VAL A 54 3.04 -5.16 6.56
C VAL A 54 3.96 -3.93 6.62
N PRO A 55 3.67 -2.84 5.89
CA PRO A 55 2.55 -2.68 4.95
C PRO A 55 2.76 -3.46 3.64
N GLN A 56 1.66 -3.86 2.98
CA GLN A 56 1.66 -4.25 1.57
C GLN A 56 0.71 -3.35 0.80
N ILE A 57 1.23 -2.66 -0.22
CA ILE A 57 0.56 -1.55 -0.89
C ILE A 57 0.27 -1.95 -2.33
N PHE A 58 -0.96 -1.71 -2.76
CA PHE A 58 -1.47 -1.92 -4.09
C PHE A 58 -2.05 -0.61 -4.62
N ILE A 59 -1.74 -0.31 -5.88
CA ILE A 59 -2.29 0.83 -6.62
C ILE A 59 -2.97 0.24 -7.86
N GLY A 60 -4.30 0.30 -7.89
CA GLY A 60 -5.13 -0.43 -8.84
C GLY A 60 -4.88 -1.93 -8.73
N SER A 61 -4.38 -2.52 -9.82
CA SER A 61 -3.95 -3.93 -9.89
C SER A 61 -2.45 -4.13 -9.62
N THR A 62 -1.67 -3.05 -9.50
CA THR A 62 -0.22 -3.12 -9.37
C THR A 62 0.18 -3.28 -7.90
N HIS A 63 0.90 -4.36 -7.59
CA HIS A 63 1.56 -4.53 -6.30
C HIS A 63 2.81 -3.67 -6.24
N VAL A 64 2.81 -2.65 -5.36
CA VAL A 64 3.98 -1.77 -5.15
C VAL A 64 4.97 -2.44 -4.21
N GLY A 65 4.48 -3.15 -3.19
CA GLY A 65 5.31 -3.77 -2.16
C GLY A 65 5.15 -3.08 -0.80
N GLY A 66 6.26 -2.96 -0.08
CA GLY A 66 6.31 -2.38 1.26
C GLY A 66 6.42 -0.87 1.32
N CYS A 67 6.67 -0.35 2.52
CA CYS A 67 6.89 1.09 2.72
C CYS A 67 8.16 1.56 1.98
N ASP A 68 9.24 0.79 2.04
CA ASP A 68 10.50 1.12 1.36
C ASP A 68 10.33 1.11 -0.16
N ASP A 69 9.62 0.11 -0.71
CA ASP A 69 9.33 0.04 -2.13
C ASP A 69 8.50 1.25 -2.61
N LEU A 70 7.51 1.67 -1.81
CA LEU A 70 6.71 2.87 -2.09
C LEU A 70 7.58 4.15 -2.08
N ILE A 71 8.45 4.30 -1.08
CA ILE A 71 9.35 5.46 -0.99
C ILE A 71 10.32 5.47 -2.17
N ALA A 72 10.90 4.33 -2.53
CA ALA A 72 11.80 4.22 -3.67
C ALA A 72 11.08 4.53 -4.99
N LEU A 73 9.83 4.07 -5.16
CA LEU A 73 8.97 4.39 -6.31
C LEU A 73 8.66 5.89 -6.40
N ASP A 74 8.44 6.53 -5.26
CA ASP A 74 8.19 7.96 -5.18
C ASP A 74 9.45 8.79 -5.50
N GLN A 75 10.60 8.41 -4.93
CA GLN A 75 11.88 9.07 -5.15
C GLN A 75 12.32 9.03 -6.62
N ARG A 76 12.01 7.93 -7.33
CA ARG A 76 12.26 7.83 -8.78
C ARG A 76 11.21 8.53 -9.64
N GLY A 77 10.22 9.21 -9.04
CA GLY A 77 9.14 9.91 -9.73
C GLY A 77 8.09 8.99 -10.37
N GLY A 78 8.07 7.71 -10.03
CA GLY A 78 7.15 6.73 -10.62
C GLY A 78 5.79 6.62 -9.92
N LEU A 79 5.68 7.13 -8.69
CA LEU A 79 4.44 7.01 -7.90
C LEU A 79 3.30 7.85 -8.48
N THR A 80 3.54 9.13 -8.79
CA THR A 80 2.52 10.02 -9.35
C THR A 80 1.98 9.51 -10.69
N PRO A 81 2.81 9.10 -11.67
CA PRO A 81 2.33 8.46 -12.88
C PRO A 81 1.49 7.22 -12.59
N LEU A 82 1.89 6.35 -11.66
CA LEU A 82 1.14 5.15 -11.34
C LEU A 82 -0.26 5.45 -10.76
N LEU A 83 -0.37 6.48 -9.93
CA LEU A 83 -1.64 6.96 -9.37
C LEU A 83 -2.55 7.62 -10.42
N SER A 84 -1.95 8.30 -11.40
CA SER A 84 -2.65 9.01 -12.47
C SER A 84 -2.96 8.15 -13.69
N ALA A 85 -2.19 7.09 -13.96
CA ALA A 85 -2.32 6.20 -15.12
C ALA A 85 -3.49 5.22 -14.98
N ALA A 86 -4.60 5.64 -14.38
CA ALA A 86 -5.85 4.88 -14.49
C ALA A 86 -6.22 4.84 -15.98
N ALA A 87 -6.22 3.64 -16.54
CA ALA A 87 -6.67 3.37 -17.90
C ALA A 87 -8.09 3.86 -18.14
#